data_AF-A0A1U9NRU0-F1
#
_entry.id   AF-A0A1U9NRU0-F1
#
_cell.length_a   1.000
_cell.length_b   1.000
_cell.length_c   1.000
_cell.angle_alpha   90.00
_cell.angle_beta   90.00
_cell.angle_gamma   90.00
#
_symmetry.space_group_name_H-M   'P 1'
#
loop_
_entity.id
_entity.type
_entity.pdbx_description
1 polymer ?
#
loop_
_entity_poly.entity_id
_entity_poly.type
_entity_poly.pdbx_seq_one_letter_code
_entity_poly.pdbx_strand_id
1 'polypeptide(L)' 'MTATGYDHGVVDVEEGATLQGMHTFDAEAQERPHFNRPWGVGRDGDTVTLVLWSGYWGEPPVDAWKKTLWTAVNKLYR' A
#
# COMPACT_ATOMS: atom_id res chain seq x y z
N MET A 1 -12.50 15.96 -9.69
CA MET A 1 -11.71 15.06 -8.82
C MET A 1 -12.57 13.94 -8.25
N THR A 2 -12.07 12.71 -8.25
CA THR A 2 -12.67 11.52 -7.60
C THR A 2 -11.67 10.87 -6.65
N ALA A 3 -12.16 10.06 -5.71
CA ALA A 3 -11.35 9.25 -4.82
C ALA A 3 -11.96 7.85 -4.69
N THR A 4 -11.15 6.81 -4.87
CA THR A 4 -11.54 5.41 -4.80
C THR A 4 -10.65 4.69 -3.80
N GLY A 5 -11.25 4.02 -2.83
CA GLY A 5 -10.55 3.14 -1.90
C GLY A 5 -10.39 1.74 -2.48
N TYR A 6 -9.24 1.12 -2.23
CA TYR A 6 -8.95 -0.25 -2.62
C TYR A 6 -8.53 -1.08 -1.41
N ASP A 7 -9.08 -2.29 -1.35
CA ASP A 7 -8.54 -3.37 -0.55
C ASP A 7 -7.77 -4.31 -1.49
N HIS A 8 -6.44 -4.29 -1.39
CA HIS A 8 -5.57 -5.17 -2.18
C HIS A 8 -5.39 -6.55 -1.51
N GLY A 9 -6.07 -6.78 -0.39
CA GLY A 9 -6.17 -8.06 0.28
C GLY A 9 -5.02 -8.36 1.22
N VAL A 10 -5.00 -9.62 1.63
CA VAL A 10 -4.05 -10.15 2.60
C VAL A 10 -2.68 -10.44 1.99
N VAL A 11 -1.66 -10.34 2.82
CA VAL A 11 -0.30 -10.81 2.58
C VAL A 11 0.02 -11.81 3.69
N ASP A 12 0.35 -13.03 3.29
CA ASP A 12 0.64 -14.13 4.20
C ASP A 12 2.06 -14.00 4.77
N VAL A 13 2.15 -13.46 5.98
CA VAL A 13 3.40 -13.17 6.70
C VAL A 13 3.13 -13.05 8.20
N GLU A 14 3.91 -13.74 9.03
CA GLU A 14 3.79 -13.76 10.51
C GLU A 14 2.32 -13.89 10.97
N GLU A 15 1.77 -13.01 11.84
CA GLU A 15 0.32 -13.07 12.19
C GLU A 15 -0.61 -12.41 11.16
N GLY A 16 -0.06 -11.97 10.04
CA GLY A 16 -0.78 -11.46 8.89
C GLY A 16 -0.47 -10.00 8.58
N ALA A 17 -0.69 -9.65 7.33
CA ALA A 17 -0.68 -8.27 6.88
C ALA A 17 -1.77 -8.03 5.85
N THR A 18 -2.16 -6.77 5.71
CA THR A 18 -3.12 -6.33 4.70
C THR A 18 -2.59 -5.10 3.99
N LEU A 19 -2.91 -4.99 2.70
CA LEU A 19 -2.54 -3.85 1.87
C LEU A 19 -3.81 -3.14 1.40
N GLN A 20 -3.95 -1.87 1.74
CA GLN A 20 -5.00 -1.01 1.23
C GLN A 20 -4.39 0.10 0.37
N GLY A 21 -5.26 0.84 -0.31
CA GLY A 21 -4.85 2.03 -1.03
C GLY A 21 -5.99 2.98 -1.30
N MET A 22 -5.61 4.17 -1.73
CA MET A 22 -6.52 5.17 -2.28
C MET A 22 -5.96 5.65 -3.62
N HIS A 23 -6.81 5.68 -4.63
CA HIS A 23 -6.56 6.34 -5.91
C HIS A 23 -7.38 7.60 -5.99
N THR A 24 -6.76 8.71 -6.34
CA THR A 24 -7.46 9.94 -6.69
C THR A 24 -7.20 10.25 -8.15
N PHE A 25 -8.27 10.62 -8.86
CA PHE A 25 -8.19 11.06 -10.24
C PHE A 25 -8.70 12.48 -10.39
N ASP A 26 -7.90 13.34 -11.03
CA ASP A 26 -8.27 14.69 -11.39
C ASP A 26 -8.14 14.94 -12.89
N ALA A 27 -9.28 15.08 -13.58
CA ALA A 27 -9.34 15.27 -15.03
C ALA A 27 -8.79 16.63 -15.48
N GLU A 28 -8.76 17.62 -14.58
CA GLU A 28 -8.23 18.96 -14.87
C GLU A 28 -6.69 19.02 -14.74
N ALA A 29 -6.08 18.02 -14.12
CA ALA A 29 -4.63 17.96 -13.93
C ALA A 29 -3.92 17.39 -15.17
N GLN A 30 -3.27 18.25 -15.95
CA GLN A 30 -2.69 17.87 -17.24
C GLN A 30 -1.50 16.92 -17.16
N GLU A 31 -0.63 17.04 -16.16
CA GLU A 31 0.60 16.24 -16.08
C GLU A 31 0.48 15.00 -15.20
N ARG A 32 -0.35 15.09 -14.15
CA ARG A 32 -0.39 14.11 -13.05
C ARG A 32 -1.83 13.84 -12.58
N PRO A 33 -2.69 13.37 -13.48
CA PRO A 33 -4.10 13.19 -13.16
C PRO A 33 -4.37 12.03 -12.19
N HIS A 34 -3.46 11.06 -12.07
CA HIS A 34 -3.60 9.91 -11.18
C HIS A 34 -2.63 10.00 -10.02
N PHE A 35 -3.13 9.92 -8.80
CA PHE A 35 -2.32 9.82 -7.59
C PHE A 35 -2.79 8.65 -6.75
N ASN A 36 -1.84 7.88 -6.22
CA ASN A 36 -2.11 6.73 -5.40
C ASN A 36 -1.42 6.88 -4.05
N ARG A 37 -2.08 6.38 -3.01
CA ARG A 37 -1.54 6.28 -1.66
C ARG A 37 -1.79 4.87 -1.13
N PRO A 38 -0.90 3.90 -1.36
CA PRO A 38 -1.00 2.59 -0.73
C PRO A 38 -0.50 2.65 0.71
N TRP A 39 -1.09 1.82 1.57
CA TRP A 39 -0.58 1.58 2.92
C TRP A 39 -0.77 0.11 3.30
N GLY A 40 0.28 -0.48 3.85
CA GLY A 40 0.27 -1.84 4.36
C GLY A 40 0.42 -1.86 5.87
N VAL A 41 -0.37 -2.69 6.54
CA VAL A 41 -0.27 -2.92 7.99
C VAL A 41 -0.04 -4.41 8.22
N GLY A 42 0.98 -4.77 8.99
CA GLY A 42 1.25 -6.14 9.38
C GLY A 42 1.69 -6.25 10.84
N ARG A 43 1.58 -7.45 11.41
CA ARG A 43 1.95 -7.74 12.79
C ARG A 43 2.96 -8.89 12.84
N ASP A 44 3.94 -8.75 13.73
CA ASP A 44 4.86 -9.80 14.16
C ASP A 44 5.03 -9.68 15.69
N GLY A 45 4.43 -10.60 16.45
CA GLY A 45 4.43 -10.57 17.92
C GLY A 45 3.81 -9.28 18.47
N ASP A 46 4.54 -8.55 19.31
CA ASP A 46 4.10 -7.27 19.87
C ASP A 46 4.37 -6.06 18.96
N THR A 47 4.93 -6.28 17.77
CA THR A 47 5.29 -5.23 16.83
C THR A 47 4.25 -5.11 15.71
N VAL A 48 3.83 -3.86 15.45
CA VAL A 48 3.03 -3.51 14.27
C VAL A 48 3.92 -2.76 13.28
N THR A 49 3.96 -3.26 12.05
CA THR A 49 4.68 -2.64 10.93
C THR A 49 3.69 -1.88 10.05
N LEU A 50 4.00 -0.60 9.80
CA LEU A 50 3.26 0.24 8.86
C LEU A 50 4.18 0.62 7.69
N VAL A 51 3.76 0.29 6.46
CA VAL A 51 4.45 0.72 5.24
C VAL A 51 3.56 1.73 4.51
N LEU A 52 4.02 2.97 4.42
CA LEU A 52 3.30 4.07 3.77
C LEU A 52 4.02 4.53 2.51
N TRP A 53 3.25 4.94 1.51
CA TRP A 53 3.80 5.57 0.32
C TRP A 53 2.79 6.39 -0.46
N SER A 54 3.28 7.05 -1.49
CA SER A 54 2.46 7.79 -2.42
C SER A 54 3.18 8.02 -3.73
N GLY A 55 2.42 8.24 -4.79
CA GLY A 55 2.98 8.70 -6.05
C GLY A 55 1.98 8.73 -7.19
N TYR A 56 2.44 9.27 -8.30
CA TYR A 56 1.61 9.51 -9.47
C TYR A 56 1.78 8.36 -10.47
N TRP A 57 0.86 7.39 -10.42
CA TRP A 57 0.81 6.24 -11.32
C TRP A 57 -0.58 6.08 -11.88
N GLY A 58 -0.69 5.70 -13.16
CA GLY A 58 -1.97 5.24 -13.70
C GLY A 58 -2.44 3.99 -12.96
N GLU A 59 -1.57 2.98 -12.89
CA GLU A 59 -1.77 1.75 -12.13
C GLU A 59 -0.65 1.59 -11.08
N PRO A 60 -0.98 1.49 -9.77
CA PRO A 60 0.02 1.28 -8.74
C PRO A 60 0.62 -0.14 -8.80
N PRO A 61 1.93 -0.34 -8.53
CA PRO A 61 2.57 -1.66 -8.61
C PRO A 61 2.25 -2.54 -7.39
N VAL A 62 1.00 -2.96 -7.23
CA VAL A 62 0.46 -3.64 -6.02
C VAL A 62 1.28 -4.86 -5.58
N ASP A 63 1.73 -5.71 -6.50
CA ASP A 63 2.52 -6.91 -6.13
C ASP A 63 3.89 -6.58 -5.54
N ALA A 64 4.55 -5.54 -6.05
CA ALA A 64 5.81 -5.05 -5.49
C ALA A 64 5.58 -4.46 -4.08
N TRP A 65 4.43 -3.83 -3.87
CA TRP A 65 3.98 -3.34 -2.57
C TRP A 65 3.77 -4.48 -1.58
N LYS A 66 3.08 -5.55 -1.97
CA LYS A 66 2.91 -6.75 -1.14
C LYS A 66 4.24 -7.38 -0.74
N LYS A 67 5.19 -7.48 -1.67
CA LYS A 67 6.54 -7.98 -1.38
C LYS A 67 7.31 -7.10 -0.39
N THR A 68 7.17 -5.78 -0.53
CA THR A 68 7.78 -4.81 0.41
C THR A 68 7.19 -4.97 1.80
N LEU A 69 5.86 -5.05 1.91
CA LEU A 69 5.17 -5.28 3.18
C LEU A 69 5.60 -6.60 3.83
N TRP A 70 5.61 -7.70 3.07
CA TRP A 70 6.09 -9.00 3.52
C TRP A 70 7.53 -8.92 4.06
N THR A 71 8.41 -8.21 3.35
CA THR A 71 9.80 -8.04 3.78
C THR A 71 9.92 -7.20 5.04
N ALA A 72 9.13 -6.13 5.14
CA ALA A 72 9.15 -5.22 6.28
C ALA A 72 8.69 -5.93 7.56
N VAL A 73 7.59 -6.69 7.49
CA VAL A 73 7.09 -7.46 8.64
C VAL A 73 8.14 -8.45 9.13
N ASN A 74 8.73 -9.26 8.23
CA ASN A 74 9.75 -10.25 8.59
C ASN A 74 11.06 -9.69 9.15
N LYS A 75 11.39 -8.41 8.86
CA LYS A 75 12.71 -7.84 9.16
C LYS A 75 12.71 -6.78 10.26
N LEU A 76 11.60 -6.10 10.50
CA LEU A 76 11.58 -4.98 11.45
C LEU A 76 11.32 -5.42 12.88
N TYR A 77 10.77 -6.62 13.10
CA TYR A 77 10.69 -7.22 14.42
C TYR A 77 12.03 -7.81 14.89
N ARG A 78 12.80 -8.41 13.97
CA ARG A 78 13.98 -9.24 14.26
C ARG A 78 15.30 -8.48 14.32
#